data_AF-A0A965BKM8-F1
#
_entry.id   AF-A0A965BKM8-F1
#
_cell.length_a   1.000
_cell.length_b   1.000
_cell.length_c   1.000
_cell.angle_alpha   90.00
_cell.angle_beta   90.00
_cell.angle_gamma   90.00
#
_symmetry.space_group_name_H-M   'P 1'
#
loop_
_entity.id
_entity.type
_entity.pdbx_description
1 polymer ?
#
loop_
_entity_poly.entity_id
_entity_poly.type
_entity_poly.pdbx_seq_one_letter_code
_entity_poly.pdbx_strand_id
1 'polypeptide(L)'
;VTGNQPVHSAKPIGSPRGDYDVYLDFLEQWAKYSSDGESNIQVRVPGEYLNFSKKVTDYALVHTNPPEHPEHVRFVNDLLVDVDPKIDFAGANLLIVIVPPGTPLVDFQQAFLKNFDTKEGRIEAGSTKYPLTLEQLNSVKFSNFLQPFWWAHELYHIGLGLDDHYGDGKNDVNSEYGLGWWTMMTPNGGDLSAWEKWMAGFITDSQVHCLSATAANTRWIAPSSVKTKEKKLIVIPLSQTKGIIIESIRPAGLYYKIPKESNGVLVYVADLEIFGHGLGLKLVLPTNRNPNLPPFFLSQATLRQGESVITNGVKISILESGNFGDDNRVLYQLSYAHHAIESIAGMSIPRVPRCSLHISSLQLIHNSGQ
;
A
#
# COMPACT_ATOMS: atom_id res chain seq x y z
N VAL A 1 8.16 -41.41 -32.20
CA VAL A 1 8.14 -41.39 -30.72
C VAL A 1 8.18 -39.93 -30.30
N THR A 2 7.01 -39.35 -30.07
CA THR A 2 6.87 -37.97 -29.59
C THR A 2 7.26 -37.94 -28.12
N GLY A 3 8.51 -37.54 -27.84
CA GLY A 3 9.01 -37.40 -26.49
C GLY A 3 8.18 -36.36 -25.74
N ASN A 4 7.63 -36.77 -24.59
CA ASN A 4 7.03 -35.89 -23.61
C ASN A 4 7.98 -34.72 -23.31
N GLN A 5 7.66 -33.53 -23.83
CA GLN A 5 8.13 -32.29 -23.21
C GLN A 5 7.62 -32.31 -21.76
N PRO A 6 8.47 -32.10 -20.75
CA PRO A 6 7.95 -32.00 -19.40
C PRO A 6 7.00 -30.81 -19.35
N VAL A 7 5.82 -31.03 -18.79
CA VAL A 7 4.77 -30.03 -18.63
C VAL A 7 5.14 -29.24 -17.37
N HIS A 8 5.69 -28.03 -17.55
CA HIS A 8 6.33 -27.26 -16.47
C HIS A 8 5.40 -26.21 -15.83
N SER A 9 4.25 -25.93 -16.44
CA SER A 9 3.09 -25.39 -15.73
C SER A 9 2.03 -26.48 -15.69
N ALA A 10 1.21 -26.51 -14.64
CA ALA A 10 0.06 -27.40 -14.62
C ALA A 10 -0.82 -27.18 -15.87
N LYS A 11 -1.50 -28.25 -16.33
CA LYS A 11 -2.48 -28.09 -17.40
C LYS A 11 -3.68 -27.31 -16.86
N PRO A 12 -4.25 -26.36 -17.63
CA PRO A 12 -5.45 -25.69 -17.21
C PRO A 12 -6.60 -26.70 -17.13
N ILE A 13 -7.28 -26.72 -15.99
CA ILE A 13 -8.51 -27.52 -15.77
C ILE A 13 -9.73 -26.60 -15.85
N GLY A 14 -9.57 -25.33 -15.45
CA GLY A 14 -10.60 -24.29 -15.49
C GLY A 14 -10.25 -23.11 -16.39
N SER A 15 -10.83 -21.96 -16.04
CA SER A 15 -10.57 -20.67 -16.68
C SER A 15 -9.79 -19.78 -15.73
N PRO A 16 -9.02 -18.79 -16.22
CA PRO A 16 -8.26 -17.91 -15.34
C PRO A 16 -9.13 -17.16 -14.32
N ARG A 17 -10.35 -16.73 -14.70
CA ARG A 17 -11.27 -16.08 -13.74
C ARG A 17 -11.81 -17.07 -12.72
N GLY A 18 -12.16 -18.30 -13.11
CA GLY A 18 -12.66 -19.31 -12.17
C GLY A 18 -11.60 -19.80 -11.19
N ASP A 19 -10.34 -19.87 -11.62
CA ASP A 19 -9.24 -20.37 -10.81
C ASP A 19 -8.67 -19.31 -9.83
N TYR A 20 -8.87 -18.03 -10.11
CA TYR A 20 -8.29 -16.91 -9.35
C TYR A 20 -9.32 -15.87 -8.86
N ASP A 21 -10.62 -16.19 -8.87
CA ASP A 21 -11.69 -15.29 -8.42
C ASP A 21 -11.43 -14.72 -7.02
N VAL A 22 -10.97 -15.53 -6.07
CA VAL A 22 -10.64 -15.11 -4.70
C VAL A 22 -9.65 -13.93 -4.65
N TYR A 23 -8.73 -13.85 -5.61
CA TYR A 23 -7.76 -12.75 -5.70
C TYR A 23 -8.35 -11.55 -6.43
N LEU A 24 -8.99 -11.79 -7.56
CA LEU A 24 -9.51 -10.72 -8.42
C LEU A 24 -10.70 -10.02 -7.77
N ASP A 25 -11.62 -10.78 -7.18
CA ASP A 25 -12.74 -10.28 -6.40
C ASP A 25 -12.24 -9.54 -5.16
N PHE A 26 -11.19 -10.03 -4.49
CA PHE A 26 -10.58 -9.32 -3.36
C PHE A 26 -10.09 -7.94 -3.79
N LEU A 27 -9.31 -7.84 -4.89
CA LEU A 27 -8.80 -6.56 -5.39
C LEU A 27 -9.94 -5.59 -5.75
N GLU A 28 -10.95 -6.07 -6.48
CA GLU A 28 -12.12 -5.28 -6.88
C GLU A 28 -12.92 -4.80 -5.66
N GLN A 29 -13.26 -5.70 -4.74
CA GLN A 29 -14.07 -5.39 -3.56
C GLN A 29 -13.33 -4.48 -2.60
N TRP A 30 -12.05 -4.77 -2.33
CA TRP A 30 -11.23 -3.94 -1.46
C TRP A 30 -11.07 -2.53 -2.03
N ALA A 31 -10.72 -2.37 -3.31
CA ALA A 31 -10.57 -1.05 -3.89
C ALA A 31 -11.88 -0.26 -3.95
N LYS A 32 -13.02 -0.94 -4.19
CA LYS A 32 -14.35 -0.34 -4.14
C LYS A 32 -14.74 0.12 -2.73
N TYR A 33 -14.37 -0.65 -1.71
CA TYR A 33 -14.65 -0.33 -0.32
C TYR A 33 -13.73 0.78 0.22
N SER A 34 -12.42 0.65 -0.05
CA SER A 34 -11.36 1.50 0.48
C SER A 34 -11.37 2.92 -0.12
N SER A 35 -11.97 3.07 -1.31
CA SER A 35 -12.19 4.37 -1.96
C SER A 35 -13.53 5.01 -1.59
N ASP A 36 -13.49 6.25 -1.09
CA ASP A 36 -14.65 7.14 -0.95
C ASP A 36 -14.87 8.01 -2.19
N GLY A 37 -13.81 8.22 -2.98
CA GLY A 37 -13.89 8.82 -4.30
C GLY A 37 -14.44 7.83 -5.34
N GLU A 38 -14.08 8.03 -6.59
CA GLU A 38 -14.39 7.08 -7.66
C GLU A 38 -13.20 6.13 -7.85
N SER A 39 -13.28 4.92 -7.26
CA SER A 39 -12.46 3.80 -7.77
C SER A 39 -13.28 3.06 -8.82
N ASN A 40 -12.77 3.05 -10.05
CA ASN A 40 -13.29 2.26 -11.15
C ASN A 40 -12.22 1.26 -11.58
N ILE A 41 -11.70 0.48 -10.61
CA ILE A 41 -10.79 -0.61 -10.94
C ILE A 41 -11.58 -1.67 -11.71
N GLN A 42 -11.10 -1.99 -12.91
CA GLN A 42 -11.67 -3.00 -13.78
C GLN A 42 -10.64 -4.08 -14.02
N VAL A 43 -10.97 -5.32 -13.66
CA VAL A 43 -10.15 -6.47 -13.98
C VAL A 43 -10.73 -7.15 -15.21
N ARG A 44 -9.95 -7.19 -16.28
CA ARG A 44 -10.29 -7.90 -17.51
C ARG A 44 -9.50 -9.20 -17.56
N VAL A 45 -10.18 -10.32 -17.79
CA VAL A 45 -9.57 -11.64 -17.79
C VAL A 45 -9.98 -12.38 -19.07
N PRO A 46 -9.05 -12.96 -19.82
CA PRO A 46 -9.38 -13.83 -20.95
C PRO A 46 -10.27 -15.01 -20.51
N GLY A 47 -11.15 -15.47 -21.41
CA GLY A 47 -12.05 -16.59 -21.13
C GLY A 47 -11.35 -17.93 -20.92
N GLU A 48 -10.11 -18.06 -21.40
CA GLU A 48 -9.28 -19.25 -21.31
C GLU A 48 -7.81 -18.88 -21.05
N TYR A 49 -7.02 -19.85 -20.59
CA TYR A 49 -5.57 -19.69 -20.49
C TYR A 49 -4.96 -19.58 -21.89
N LEU A 50 -4.18 -18.53 -22.13
CA LEU A 50 -3.46 -18.37 -23.38
C LEU A 50 -2.18 -19.20 -23.38
N ASN A 51 -1.93 -19.91 -24.48
CA ASN A 51 -0.69 -20.66 -24.63
C ASN A 51 0.51 -19.71 -24.74
N PHE A 52 1.54 -19.97 -23.95
CA PHE A 52 2.85 -19.32 -24.01
C PHE A 52 3.87 -20.29 -24.63
N SER A 53 4.57 -19.84 -25.66
CA SER A 53 5.41 -20.69 -26.51
C SER A 53 6.74 -21.11 -25.85
N LYS A 54 7.11 -20.46 -24.75
CA LYS A 54 8.38 -20.65 -24.04
C LYS A 54 8.16 -21.33 -22.70
N LYS A 55 9.25 -21.83 -22.12
CA LYS A 55 9.20 -22.43 -20.78
C LYS A 55 9.34 -21.34 -19.73
N VAL A 56 8.38 -21.27 -18.80
CA VAL A 56 8.38 -20.25 -17.74
C VAL A 56 9.61 -20.35 -16.82
N THR A 57 10.16 -21.56 -16.64
CA THR A 57 11.36 -21.81 -15.83
C THR A 57 12.63 -21.21 -16.42
N ASP A 58 12.68 -20.95 -17.73
CA ASP A 58 13.88 -20.43 -18.39
C ASP A 58 14.19 -18.99 -17.99
N TYR A 59 13.20 -18.27 -17.45
CA TYR A 59 13.31 -16.86 -17.06
C TYR A 59 13.67 -16.65 -15.59
N ALA A 60 13.66 -17.71 -14.77
CA ALA A 60 14.01 -17.67 -13.35
C ALA A 60 13.41 -16.44 -12.62
N LEU A 61 12.12 -16.18 -12.84
CA LEU A 61 11.42 -15.02 -12.30
C LEU A 61 11.41 -15.10 -10.77
N VAL A 62 11.91 -14.06 -10.10
CA VAL A 62 11.97 -13.99 -8.64
C VAL A 62 11.70 -12.58 -8.13
N HIS A 63 11.09 -12.49 -6.96
CA HIS A 63 10.68 -11.23 -6.34
C HIS A 63 11.83 -10.26 -6.09
N THR A 64 12.99 -10.76 -5.65
CA THR A 64 14.15 -9.93 -5.27
C THR A 64 14.88 -9.31 -6.45
N ASN A 65 14.56 -9.73 -7.67
CA ASN A 65 15.17 -9.14 -8.86
C ASN A 65 14.45 -7.85 -9.24
N PRO A 66 15.20 -6.79 -9.62
CA PRO A 66 14.59 -5.58 -10.11
C PRO A 66 13.82 -5.86 -11.43
N PRO A 67 12.77 -5.10 -11.75
CA PRO A 67 12.01 -5.30 -12.99
C PRO A 67 12.85 -5.13 -14.26
N GLU A 68 13.99 -4.42 -14.18
CA GLU A 68 14.96 -4.23 -15.26
C GLU A 68 15.89 -5.45 -15.45
N HIS A 69 15.76 -6.49 -14.61
CA HIS A 69 16.57 -7.71 -14.74
C HIS A 69 16.42 -8.32 -16.15
N PRO A 70 17.51 -8.71 -16.84
CA PRO A 70 17.47 -9.14 -18.24
C PRO A 70 16.45 -10.25 -18.53
N GLU A 71 16.29 -11.18 -17.59
CA GLU A 71 15.34 -12.28 -17.74
C GLU A 71 13.87 -11.85 -17.58
N HIS A 72 13.58 -10.83 -16.76
CA HIS A 72 12.23 -10.26 -16.65
C HIS A 72 11.88 -9.50 -17.93
N VAL A 73 12.83 -8.74 -18.47
CA VAL A 73 12.68 -8.04 -19.76
C VAL A 73 12.48 -9.05 -20.90
N ARG A 74 13.26 -10.12 -20.93
CA ARG A 74 13.10 -11.20 -21.93
C ARG A 74 11.72 -11.86 -21.81
N PHE A 75 11.27 -12.15 -20.58
CA PHE A 75 9.94 -12.71 -20.33
C PHE A 75 8.83 -11.82 -20.87
N VAL A 76 8.86 -10.52 -20.59
CA VAL A 76 7.86 -9.56 -21.09
C VAL A 76 7.81 -9.53 -22.61
N ASN A 77 8.98 -9.44 -23.26
CA ASN A 77 9.05 -9.40 -24.73
C ASN A 77 8.50 -10.68 -25.37
N ASP A 78 8.91 -11.85 -24.87
CA ASP A 78 8.41 -13.13 -25.38
C ASP A 78 6.92 -13.32 -25.09
N LEU A 79 6.44 -12.89 -23.91
CA LEU A 79 5.02 -12.96 -23.55
C LEU A 79 4.16 -12.17 -24.53
N LEU A 80 4.55 -10.94 -24.83
CA LEU A 80 3.80 -10.06 -25.73
C LEU A 80 3.70 -10.62 -27.15
N VAL A 81 4.75 -11.28 -27.66
CA VAL A 81 4.69 -11.96 -28.98
C VAL A 81 3.51 -12.94 -29.04
N ASP A 82 3.22 -13.64 -27.95
CA ASP A 82 2.18 -14.68 -27.90
C ASP A 82 0.78 -14.16 -27.53
N VAL A 83 0.69 -13.08 -26.75
CA VAL A 83 -0.60 -12.60 -26.18
C VAL A 83 -1.14 -11.32 -26.79
N ASP A 84 -0.30 -10.40 -27.27
CA ASP A 84 -0.71 -9.13 -27.87
C ASP A 84 -1.59 -9.29 -29.12
N PRO A 85 -1.42 -10.32 -29.98
CA PRO A 85 -2.39 -10.58 -31.05
C PRO A 85 -3.77 -11.07 -30.57
N LYS A 86 -3.92 -11.46 -29.30
CA LYS A 86 -5.10 -12.14 -28.75
C LYS A 86 -5.85 -11.32 -27.70
N ILE A 87 -5.23 -10.29 -27.14
CA ILE A 87 -5.79 -9.42 -26.11
C ILE A 87 -5.74 -7.99 -26.64
N ASP A 88 -6.87 -7.29 -26.56
CA ASP A 88 -6.92 -5.84 -26.73
C ASP A 88 -6.53 -5.19 -25.39
N PHE A 89 -5.34 -4.57 -25.35
CA PHE A 89 -4.83 -3.93 -24.15
C PHE A 89 -5.27 -2.47 -24.00
N ALA A 90 -6.14 -1.94 -24.88
CA ALA A 90 -6.59 -0.57 -24.81
C ALA A 90 -7.13 -0.23 -23.40
N GLY A 91 -6.63 0.88 -22.84
CA GLY A 91 -7.00 1.36 -21.51
C GLY A 91 -6.49 0.53 -20.33
N ALA A 92 -5.65 -0.48 -20.52
CA ALA A 92 -5.00 -1.17 -19.42
C ALA A 92 -3.88 -0.31 -18.82
N ASN A 93 -3.80 -0.25 -17.49
CA ASN A 93 -2.72 0.45 -16.77
C ASN A 93 -1.77 -0.49 -16.05
N LEU A 94 -2.16 -1.76 -15.89
CA LEU A 94 -1.38 -2.77 -15.19
C LEU A 94 -1.67 -4.17 -15.75
N LEU A 95 -0.64 -5.01 -15.87
CA LEU A 95 -0.77 -6.41 -16.26
C LEU A 95 -0.49 -7.37 -15.09
N ILE A 96 -1.37 -8.35 -14.89
CA ILE A 96 -1.15 -9.48 -13.98
C ILE A 96 -0.96 -10.72 -14.82
N VAL A 97 0.16 -11.42 -14.61
CA VAL A 97 0.47 -12.67 -15.31
C VAL A 97 0.39 -13.83 -14.33
N ILE A 98 -0.45 -14.80 -14.65
CA ILE A 98 -0.70 -16.01 -13.85
C ILE A 98 -0.58 -17.25 -14.72
N VAL A 99 -0.23 -18.36 -14.07
CA VAL A 99 -0.22 -19.70 -14.67
C VAL A 99 -1.30 -20.58 -14.01
N PRO A 100 -1.68 -21.72 -14.59
CA PRO A 100 -2.70 -22.58 -14.00
C PRO A 100 -2.36 -23.03 -12.56
N PRO A 101 -3.37 -23.18 -11.66
CA PRO A 101 -3.20 -23.74 -10.33
C PRO A 101 -2.51 -25.10 -10.35
N GLY A 102 -1.76 -25.41 -9.29
CA GLY A 102 -0.97 -26.65 -9.20
C GLY A 102 0.40 -26.57 -9.90
N THR A 103 0.73 -25.46 -10.57
CA THR A 103 2.11 -25.21 -11.03
C THR A 103 3.03 -25.09 -9.80
N PRO A 104 4.18 -25.77 -9.74
CA PRO A 104 5.09 -25.66 -8.59
C PRO A 104 5.52 -24.22 -8.33
N LEU A 105 5.51 -23.78 -7.06
CA LEU A 105 5.83 -22.40 -6.71
C LEU A 105 7.24 -21.99 -7.13
N VAL A 106 8.19 -22.92 -7.06
CA VAL A 106 9.59 -22.68 -7.46
C VAL A 106 9.73 -22.38 -8.97
N ASP A 107 8.80 -22.89 -9.78
CA ASP A 107 8.82 -22.76 -11.24
C ASP A 107 8.19 -21.45 -11.74
N PHE A 108 7.36 -20.80 -10.91
CA PHE A 108 6.71 -19.53 -11.23
C PHE A 108 6.46 -18.70 -9.97
N GLN A 109 7.33 -17.74 -9.70
CA GLN A 109 7.23 -16.87 -8.51
C GLN A 109 6.63 -15.52 -8.87
N GLN A 110 6.21 -14.78 -7.84
CA GLN A 110 5.91 -13.35 -8.00
C GLN A 110 7.20 -12.60 -8.38
N ALA A 111 7.10 -11.74 -9.39
CA ALA A 111 8.16 -10.89 -9.88
C ALA A 111 7.56 -9.59 -10.42
N PHE A 112 8.28 -8.48 -10.26
CA PHE A 112 7.91 -7.20 -10.86
C PHE A 112 8.31 -7.16 -12.33
N LEU A 113 7.40 -6.65 -13.16
CA LEU A 113 7.56 -6.51 -14.60
C LEU A 113 7.22 -5.06 -15.00
N LYS A 114 7.86 -4.56 -16.05
CA LYS A 114 7.62 -3.21 -16.60
C LYS A 114 7.67 -3.21 -18.12
N ASN A 115 7.26 -2.09 -18.71
CA ASN A 115 7.43 -1.76 -20.13
C ASN A 115 6.83 -2.80 -21.08
N PHE A 116 5.53 -3.08 -20.94
CA PHE A 116 4.81 -3.91 -21.88
C PHE A 116 4.46 -3.08 -23.12
N ASP A 117 5.25 -3.22 -24.18
CA ASP A 117 5.05 -2.54 -25.47
C ASP A 117 3.98 -3.26 -26.31
N THR A 118 2.72 -3.00 -26.01
CA THR A 118 1.55 -3.55 -26.72
C THR A 118 1.24 -2.75 -27.99
N LYS A 119 0.40 -3.28 -28.87
CA LYS A 119 -0.11 -2.53 -30.05
C LYS A 119 -0.92 -1.30 -29.67
N GLU A 120 -1.57 -1.31 -28.51
CA GLU A 120 -2.40 -0.22 -28.02
C GLU A 120 -1.60 0.83 -27.23
N GLY A 121 -0.32 0.57 -26.96
CA GLY A 121 0.61 1.47 -26.28
C GLY A 121 1.41 0.79 -25.18
N ARG A 122 2.31 1.55 -24.55
CA ARG A 122 3.11 1.04 -23.43
C ARG A 122 2.29 0.98 -22.15
N ILE A 123 2.37 -0.16 -21.47
CA ILE A 123 1.88 -0.33 -20.10
C ILE A 123 3.10 -0.44 -19.18
N GLU A 124 3.22 0.52 -18.25
CA GLU A 124 4.43 0.71 -17.46
C GLU A 124 4.59 -0.35 -16.36
N ALA A 125 3.50 -0.95 -15.88
CA ALA A 125 3.50 -1.78 -14.67
C ALA A 125 2.89 -3.16 -14.91
N GLY A 126 3.51 -4.18 -14.31
CA GLY A 126 2.91 -5.50 -14.20
C GLY A 126 3.61 -6.39 -13.18
N SER A 127 3.03 -7.55 -12.94
CA SER A 127 3.56 -8.53 -11.99
C SER A 127 3.16 -9.92 -12.41
N THR A 128 4.10 -10.88 -12.35
CA THR A 128 3.70 -12.28 -12.20
C THR A 128 3.17 -12.48 -10.78
N LYS A 129 2.28 -13.46 -10.58
CA LYS A 129 1.80 -13.85 -9.24
C LYS A 129 2.02 -15.34 -9.04
N TYR A 130 2.22 -15.75 -7.79
CA TYR A 130 2.33 -17.16 -7.47
C TYR A 130 1.09 -17.93 -7.94
N PRO A 131 1.26 -19.13 -8.51
CA PRO A 131 0.14 -19.97 -8.85
C PRO A 131 -0.58 -20.44 -7.59
N LEU A 132 -1.91 -20.64 -7.65
CA LEU A 132 -2.67 -21.20 -6.55
C LEU A 132 -2.28 -22.68 -6.31
N THR A 133 -1.18 -22.87 -5.59
CA THR A 133 -0.56 -24.17 -5.29
C THR A 133 -0.28 -24.23 -3.79
N LEU A 134 -1.01 -25.10 -3.09
CA LEU A 134 -0.93 -25.24 -1.62
C LEU A 134 0.07 -26.31 -1.17
N GLU A 135 0.79 -26.91 -2.11
CA GLU A 135 1.82 -27.90 -1.88
C GLU A 135 3.21 -27.25 -1.90
N GLN A 136 4.16 -27.84 -1.17
CA GLN A 136 5.56 -27.42 -1.18
C GLN A 136 5.78 -25.93 -0.87
N LEU A 137 5.00 -25.34 0.05
CA LEU A 137 5.11 -23.93 0.45
C LEU A 137 6.52 -23.52 0.92
N ASN A 138 7.31 -24.46 1.43
CA ASN A 138 8.69 -24.22 1.87
C ASN A 138 9.72 -24.25 0.71
N SER A 139 9.28 -24.48 -0.54
CA SER A 139 10.16 -24.46 -1.72
C SER A 139 10.60 -23.06 -2.13
N VAL A 140 9.93 -22.02 -1.63
CA VAL A 140 10.16 -20.62 -1.97
C VAL A 140 10.23 -19.75 -0.71
N LYS A 141 10.94 -18.62 -0.80
CA LYS A 141 11.14 -17.69 0.32
C LYS A 141 9.85 -16.96 0.73
N PHE A 142 8.99 -16.63 -0.23
CA PHE A 142 7.84 -15.74 -0.05
C PHE A 142 6.49 -16.43 -0.30
N SER A 143 6.28 -17.63 0.24
CA SER A 143 5.03 -18.37 0.04
C SER A 143 3.80 -17.67 0.62
N ASN A 144 3.98 -16.72 1.55
CA ASN A 144 2.92 -15.83 2.04
C ASN A 144 2.26 -15.00 0.93
N PHE A 145 2.95 -14.75 -0.19
CA PHE A 145 2.40 -14.01 -1.33
C PHE A 145 1.25 -14.74 -2.05
N LEU A 146 0.95 -15.99 -1.66
CA LEU A 146 -0.27 -16.69 -2.03
C LEU A 146 -1.54 -16.11 -1.39
N GLN A 147 -1.45 -15.23 -0.39
CA GLN A 147 -2.66 -14.63 0.18
C GLN A 147 -3.10 -13.40 -0.64
N PRO A 148 -4.41 -13.18 -0.88
CA PRO A 148 -4.90 -12.04 -1.66
C PRO A 148 -4.41 -10.67 -1.19
N PHE A 149 -4.23 -10.49 0.13
CA PHE A 149 -3.64 -9.28 0.70
C PHE A 149 -2.29 -8.92 0.06
N TRP A 150 -1.41 -9.91 -0.10
CA TRP A 150 -0.09 -9.69 -0.68
C TRP A 150 -0.15 -9.38 -2.19
N TRP A 151 -1.20 -9.78 -2.90
CA TRP A 151 -1.38 -9.31 -4.27
C TRP A 151 -1.56 -7.80 -4.31
N ALA A 152 -2.42 -7.25 -3.45
CA ALA A 152 -2.61 -5.81 -3.35
C ALA A 152 -1.30 -5.11 -2.94
N HIS A 153 -0.64 -5.57 -1.87
CA HIS A 153 0.66 -5.06 -1.41
C HIS A 153 1.67 -4.93 -2.56
N GLU A 154 1.94 -6.03 -3.26
CA GLU A 154 2.91 -6.06 -4.36
C GLU A 154 2.47 -5.20 -5.56
N LEU A 155 1.17 -5.10 -5.82
CA LEU A 155 0.66 -4.24 -6.90
C LEU A 155 0.84 -2.76 -6.57
N TYR A 156 0.85 -2.37 -5.29
CA TYR A 156 1.10 -0.99 -4.89
C TYR A 156 2.57 -0.58 -5.02
N HIS A 157 3.52 -1.50 -4.85
CA HIS A 157 4.92 -1.26 -5.19
C HIS A 157 5.10 -0.91 -6.67
N ILE A 158 4.55 -1.72 -7.59
CA ILE A 158 4.79 -1.54 -9.03
C ILE A 158 3.85 -0.52 -9.68
N GLY A 159 2.63 -0.39 -9.18
CA GLY A 159 1.61 0.49 -9.75
C GLY A 159 1.70 1.94 -9.26
N LEU A 160 1.91 2.15 -7.96
CA LEU A 160 2.01 3.48 -7.34
C LEU A 160 3.38 3.77 -6.74
N GLY A 161 4.37 2.90 -6.90
CA GLY A 161 5.72 3.17 -6.41
C GLY A 161 5.84 3.25 -4.89
N LEU A 162 4.82 2.81 -4.13
CA LEU A 162 4.87 2.86 -2.67
C LEU A 162 6.02 1.97 -2.19
N ASP A 163 6.81 2.46 -1.24
CA ASP A 163 7.81 1.65 -0.53
C ASP A 163 7.12 0.88 0.60
N ASP A 164 7.81 -0.11 1.15
CA ASP A 164 7.48 -0.63 2.46
C ASP A 164 7.62 0.46 3.53
N HIS A 165 6.90 0.29 4.63
CA HIS A 165 6.82 1.27 5.72
C HIS A 165 7.11 0.65 7.10
N TYR A 166 7.84 -0.48 7.14
CA TYR A 166 8.16 -1.19 8.40
C TYR A 166 9.45 -0.71 9.08
N GLY A 167 10.10 0.35 8.58
CA GLY A 167 11.33 0.87 9.12
C GLY A 167 12.57 0.05 8.75
N ASP A 168 13.53 -0.09 9.67
CA ASP A 168 14.79 -0.80 9.50
C ASP A 168 14.69 -2.33 9.66
N GLY A 169 13.46 -2.86 9.77
CA GLY A 169 13.19 -4.30 9.86
C GLY A 169 13.58 -4.95 11.19
N LYS A 170 14.09 -4.20 12.18
CA LYS A 170 14.52 -4.76 13.47
C LYS A 170 13.37 -5.03 14.44
N ASN A 171 12.19 -4.46 14.20
CA ASN A 171 11.04 -4.50 15.11
C ASN A 171 11.39 -4.03 16.54
N ASP A 172 12.19 -2.97 16.65
CA ASP A 172 12.62 -2.36 17.92
C ASP A 172 12.02 -0.96 18.06
N VAL A 173 11.36 -0.69 19.19
CA VAL A 173 10.76 0.62 19.49
C VAL A 173 11.81 1.73 19.68
N ASN A 174 13.08 1.38 19.82
CA ASN A 174 14.19 2.32 19.94
C ASN A 174 14.94 2.54 18.61
N SER A 175 14.52 1.91 17.51
CA SER A 175 15.13 2.06 16.18
C SER A 175 14.26 2.89 15.22
N GLU A 176 14.55 2.81 13.92
CA GLU A 176 13.63 3.25 12.89
C GLU A 176 12.55 2.17 12.70
N TYR A 177 11.43 2.28 13.40
CA TYR A 177 10.34 1.29 13.38
C TYR A 177 9.22 1.60 12.37
N GLY A 178 9.39 2.64 11.57
CA GLY A 178 8.43 3.04 10.54
C GLY A 178 7.00 3.23 11.08
N LEU A 179 6.05 2.65 10.36
CA LEU A 179 4.65 2.55 10.73
C LEU A 179 4.30 1.28 11.52
N GLY A 180 5.29 0.60 12.11
CA GLY A 180 5.07 -0.70 12.73
C GLY A 180 4.46 -1.68 11.72
N TRP A 181 3.45 -2.46 12.13
CA TRP A 181 2.66 -3.28 11.20
C TRP A 181 1.21 -2.79 11.08
N TRP A 182 1.02 -1.51 10.73
CA TRP A 182 -0.31 -0.89 10.66
C TRP A 182 -0.90 -0.81 9.25
N THR A 183 -0.10 -0.63 8.21
CA THR A 183 -0.62 -0.34 6.86
C THR A 183 -0.43 -1.52 5.91
N MET A 184 -1.12 -1.50 4.77
CA MET A 184 -0.94 -2.54 3.75
C MET A 184 0.53 -2.64 3.30
N MET A 185 1.30 -1.54 3.31
CA MET A 185 2.74 -1.53 2.99
C MET A 185 3.61 -1.96 4.18
N THR A 186 3.10 -2.85 5.03
CA THR A 186 3.83 -3.47 6.14
C THR A 186 3.48 -4.96 6.23
N PRO A 187 4.34 -5.83 6.79
CA PRO A 187 4.20 -7.28 6.65
C PRO A 187 2.91 -7.91 7.19
N ASN A 188 2.28 -7.30 8.19
CA ASN A 188 1.06 -7.83 8.84
C ASN A 188 -0.01 -6.74 9.05
N GLY A 189 0.06 -5.66 8.27
CA GLY A 189 -0.82 -4.52 8.46
C GLY A 189 -2.24 -4.72 7.94
N GLY A 190 -3.03 -3.66 8.03
CA GLY A 190 -4.41 -3.64 7.55
C GLY A 190 -4.54 -2.96 6.21
N ASP A 191 -5.39 -1.94 6.14
CA ASP A 191 -5.63 -1.18 4.90
C ASP A 191 -4.44 -0.25 4.57
N LEU A 192 -4.47 0.40 3.42
CA LEU A 192 -3.62 1.59 3.21
C LEU A 192 -3.93 2.62 4.30
N SER A 193 -2.90 3.34 4.75
CA SER A 193 -3.08 4.54 5.58
C SER A 193 -3.93 5.57 4.85
N ALA A 194 -4.59 6.46 5.60
CA ALA A 194 -5.29 7.58 5.01
C ALA A 194 -4.39 8.46 4.13
N TRP A 195 -3.10 8.59 4.49
CA TRP A 195 -2.11 9.29 3.68
C TRP A 195 -1.92 8.63 2.32
N GLU A 196 -1.66 7.32 2.28
CA GLU A 196 -1.51 6.55 1.04
C GLU A 196 -2.80 6.56 0.20
N LYS A 197 -3.97 6.42 0.84
CA LYS A 197 -5.26 6.52 0.16
C LYS A 197 -5.49 7.90 -0.45
N TRP A 198 -5.07 8.97 0.22
CA TRP A 198 -5.17 10.33 -0.33
C TRP A 198 -4.24 10.49 -1.53
N MET A 199 -3.02 9.95 -1.45
CA MET A 199 -2.09 9.95 -2.58
C MET A 199 -2.65 9.22 -3.80
N ALA A 200 -3.22 8.03 -3.56
CA ALA A 200 -3.86 7.17 -4.56
C ALA A 200 -5.20 7.72 -5.09
N GLY A 201 -5.75 8.79 -4.51
CA GLY A 201 -7.03 9.37 -4.90
C GLY A 201 -8.27 8.62 -4.39
N PHE A 202 -8.09 7.65 -3.49
CA PHE A 202 -9.18 6.93 -2.82
C PHE A 202 -9.90 7.82 -1.80
N ILE A 203 -9.16 8.71 -1.16
CA ILE A 203 -9.68 9.81 -0.34
C ILE A 203 -9.51 11.10 -1.13
N THR A 204 -10.53 11.96 -1.14
CA THR A 204 -10.48 13.23 -1.87
C THR A 204 -9.94 14.37 -1.01
N ASP A 205 -9.47 15.47 -1.62
CA ASP A 205 -9.02 16.68 -0.91
C ASP A 205 -10.11 17.23 0.04
N SER A 206 -11.38 17.06 -0.32
CA SER A 206 -12.52 17.48 0.50
C SER A 206 -12.60 16.74 1.83
N GLN A 207 -11.93 15.60 1.97
CA GLN A 207 -11.88 14.77 3.17
C GLN A 207 -10.59 14.96 3.98
N VAL A 208 -9.71 15.90 3.60
CA VAL A 208 -8.48 16.21 4.31
C VAL A 208 -8.58 17.58 5.00
N HIS A 209 -8.19 17.65 6.26
CA HIS A 209 -7.95 18.91 6.96
C HIS A 209 -6.48 19.28 6.83
N CYS A 210 -6.18 20.33 6.07
CA CYS A 210 -4.86 20.97 6.08
C CYS A 210 -4.82 22.03 7.19
N LEU A 211 -4.04 21.83 8.24
CA LEU A 211 -4.01 22.73 9.40
C LEU A 211 -2.63 23.36 9.60
N SER A 212 -2.59 24.60 10.07
CA SER A 212 -1.33 25.27 10.44
C SER A 212 -0.77 24.72 11.75
N ALA A 213 0.56 24.52 11.80
CA ALA A 213 1.26 24.12 13.03
C ALA A 213 1.20 25.20 14.14
N THR A 214 0.96 26.47 13.78
CA THR A 214 1.00 27.61 14.72
C THR A 214 -0.36 27.97 15.32
N ALA A 215 -1.45 27.38 14.81
CA ALA A 215 -2.81 27.71 15.24
C ALA A 215 -3.44 26.57 16.04
N ALA A 216 -3.96 26.88 17.23
CA ALA A 216 -4.76 25.91 17.96
C ALA A 216 -6.07 25.65 17.20
N ASN A 217 -6.37 24.37 16.96
CA ASN A 217 -7.51 23.95 16.18
C ASN A 217 -8.15 22.72 16.79
N THR A 218 -9.48 22.73 16.87
CA THR A 218 -10.25 21.55 17.22
C THR A 218 -10.96 21.02 15.99
N ARG A 219 -10.78 19.75 15.64
CA ARG A 219 -11.34 19.13 14.43
C ARG A 219 -11.85 17.72 14.70
N TRP A 220 -12.91 17.37 13.97
CA TRP A 220 -13.43 16.02 13.87
C TRP A 220 -12.85 15.32 12.64
N ILE A 221 -12.44 14.07 12.79
CA ILE A 221 -12.20 13.14 11.68
C ILE A 221 -12.94 11.82 11.88
N ALA A 222 -13.43 11.25 10.80
CA ALA A 222 -13.94 9.90 10.71
C ALA A 222 -12.80 8.88 10.51
N PRO A 223 -12.98 7.61 10.90
CA PRO A 223 -12.01 6.55 10.65
C PRO A 223 -11.67 6.40 9.17
N SER A 224 -10.38 6.21 8.87
CA SER A 224 -9.90 5.99 7.51
C SER A 224 -10.41 4.66 6.92
N SER A 225 -10.81 3.74 7.80
CA SER A 225 -11.32 2.41 7.50
C SER A 225 -12.82 2.34 7.16
N VAL A 226 -13.59 3.43 7.30
CA VAL A 226 -15.05 3.44 7.09
C VAL A 226 -15.42 4.28 5.88
N LYS A 227 -16.28 3.79 4.99
CA LYS A 227 -16.74 4.57 3.82
C LYS A 227 -17.60 5.78 4.24
N THR A 228 -17.19 6.98 3.88
CA THR A 228 -17.92 8.22 4.24
C THR A 228 -17.48 9.42 3.40
N LYS A 229 -18.27 10.49 3.36
CA LYS A 229 -17.89 11.78 2.76
C LYS A 229 -17.28 12.76 3.78
N GLU A 230 -17.24 12.37 5.05
CA GLU A 230 -16.67 13.18 6.12
C GLU A 230 -15.14 13.28 6.01
N LYS A 231 -14.58 14.27 6.71
CA LYS A 231 -13.12 14.44 6.84
C LYS A 231 -12.51 13.21 7.53
N LYS A 232 -11.44 12.64 6.98
CA LYS A 232 -10.79 11.40 7.47
C LYS A 232 -9.35 11.60 7.94
N LEU A 233 -8.70 12.65 7.43
CA LEU A 233 -7.27 12.86 7.58
C LEU A 233 -7.00 14.28 8.03
N ILE A 234 -6.08 14.46 8.96
CA ILE A 234 -5.46 15.77 9.23
C ILE A 234 -4.01 15.69 8.77
N VAL A 235 -3.58 16.73 8.05
CA VAL A 235 -2.20 16.95 7.64
C VAL A 235 -1.77 18.32 8.15
N ILE A 236 -0.65 18.34 8.88
CA ILE A 236 0.01 19.54 9.36
C ILE A 236 1.34 19.65 8.62
N PRO A 237 1.42 20.43 7.53
CA PRO A 237 2.69 20.68 6.84
C PRO A 237 3.65 21.42 7.78
N LEU A 238 4.89 20.92 7.87
CA LEU A 238 5.99 21.53 8.62
C LEU A 238 7.00 22.17 7.65
N SER A 239 7.19 21.57 6.48
CA SER A 239 7.94 22.10 5.34
C SER A 239 7.27 21.63 4.04
N GLN A 240 7.92 21.86 2.89
CA GLN A 240 7.47 21.31 1.60
C GLN A 240 7.58 19.77 1.52
N THR A 241 8.45 19.19 2.34
CA THR A 241 8.85 17.76 2.33
C THR A 241 8.52 17.03 3.62
N LYS A 242 8.04 17.73 4.65
CA LYS A 242 7.79 17.15 5.98
C LYS A 242 6.44 17.57 6.53
N GLY A 243 5.72 16.63 7.12
CA GLY A 243 4.41 16.88 7.72
C GLY A 243 4.02 15.87 8.80
N ILE A 244 3.10 16.29 9.68
CA ILE A 244 2.46 15.39 10.65
C ILE A 244 1.13 14.94 10.06
N ILE A 245 0.88 13.64 10.14
CA ILE A 245 -0.35 13.00 9.70
C ILE A 245 -1.07 12.42 10.90
N ILE A 246 -2.38 12.61 10.93
CA ILE A 246 -3.26 12.10 11.98
C ILE A 246 -4.46 11.44 11.32
N GLU A 247 -4.68 10.17 11.66
CA GLU A 247 -5.83 9.40 11.19
C GLU A 247 -6.42 8.54 12.31
N SER A 248 -7.70 8.21 12.19
CA SER A 248 -8.35 7.32 13.14
C SER A 248 -8.53 5.92 12.57
N ILE A 249 -8.20 4.90 13.36
CA ILE A 249 -8.39 3.50 13.01
C ILE A 249 -9.51 2.90 13.85
N ARG A 250 -10.46 2.24 13.19
CA ARG A 250 -11.55 1.47 13.80
C ARG A 250 -11.74 0.13 13.07
N PRO A 251 -12.39 -0.87 13.69
CA PRO A 251 -12.63 -2.17 13.07
C PRO A 251 -13.61 -2.04 11.88
N ALA A 252 -13.07 -1.89 10.69
CA ALA A 252 -13.80 -1.81 9.42
C ALA A 252 -12.84 -2.09 8.24
N GLY A 253 -13.36 -2.52 7.09
CA GLY A 253 -12.53 -2.91 5.95
C GLY A 253 -11.49 -3.97 6.32
N LEU A 254 -10.23 -3.78 5.89
CA LEU A 254 -9.13 -4.69 6.25
C LEU A 254 -8.72 -4.60 7.72
N TYR A 255 -9.21 -3.62 8.47
CA TYR A 255 -9.02 -3.54 9.92
C TYR A 255 -10.12 -4.25 10.72
N TYR A 256 -11.05 -4.99 10.11
CA TYR A 256 -12.20 -5.59 10.82
C TYR A 256 -11.85 -6.49 12.02
N LYS A 257 -10.65 -7.09 12.03
CA LYS A 257 -10.14 -7.95 13.11
C LYS A 257 -9.22 -7.24 14.11
N ILE A 258 -9.06 -5.93 13.99
CA ILE A 258 -8.18 -5.20 14.90
C ILE A 258 -8.78 -5.20 16.32
N PRO A 259 -7.98 -5.51 17.37
CA PRO A 259 -8.53 -5.64 18.71
C PRO A 259 -8.92 -4.26 19.28
N LYS A 260 -9.80 -4.28 20.29
CA LYS A 260 -10.36 -3.05 20.87
C LYS A 260 -9.27 -2.13 21.43
N GLU A 261 -8.19 -2.70 21.96
CA GLU A 261 -7.05 -2.03 22.57
C GLU A 261 -6.21 -1.23 21.56
N SER A 262 -6.30 -1.63 20.28
CA SER A 262 -5.67 -0.98 19.12
C SER A 262 -6.54 0.12 18.52
N ASN A 263 -7.82 0.22 18.90
CA ASN A 263 -8.67 1.30 18.40
C ASN A 263 -8.18 2.65 18.93
N GLY A 264 -8.06 3.62 18.02
CA GLY A 264 -7.68 4.96 18.41
C GLY A 264 -7.20 5.77 17.22
N VAL A 265 -6.09 6.45 17.43
CA VAL A 265 -5.60 7.50 16.54
C VAL A 265 -4.13 7.28 16.27
N LEU A 266 -3.78 7.04 15.01
CA LEU A 266 -2.38 7.03 14.62
C LEU A 266 -1.94 8.47 14.36
N VAL A 267 -0.80 8.82 14.94
CA VAL A 267 -0.04 10.02 14.63
C VAL A 267 1.29 9.56 14.08
N TYR A 268 1.67 10.05 12.92
CA TYR A 268 2.98 9.77 12.32
C TYR A 268 3.51 10.98 11.59
N VAL A 269 4.81 10.99 11.36
CA VAL A 269 5.50 12.01 10.59
C VAL A 269 5.87 11.41 9.24
N ALA A 270 5.54 12.12 8.16
CA ALA A 270 6.12 11.89 6.85
C ALA A 270 7.27 12.87 6.64
N ASP A 271 8.41 12.35 6.22
CA ASP A 271 9.61 13.11 5.91
C ASP A 271 10.21 12.58 4.60
N LEU A 272 9.96 13.31 3.51
CA LEU A 272 10.32 12.93 2.15
C LEU A 272 11.82 13.10 1.86
N GLU A 273 12.59 13.63 2.81
CA GLU A 273 14.06 13.73 2.72
C GLU A 273 14.78 12.54 3.37
N ILE A 274 14.03 11.62 4.00
CA ILE A 274 14.59 10.37 4.52
C ILE A 274 14.50 9.32 3.42
N PHE A 275 15.66 8.89 2.93
CA PHE A 275 15.79 7.89 1.88
C PHE A 275 16.17 6.52 2.46
N GLY A 276 15.62 5.47 1.87
CA GLY A 276 15.93 4.08 2.21
C GLY A 276 14.66 3.24 2.29
N HIS A 277 14.80 1.97 1.91
CA HIS A 277 13.71 1.00 1.97
C HIS A 277 13.10 0.92 3.37
N GLY A 278 11.77 0.95 3.47
CA GLY A 278 11.08 0.92 4.77
C GLY A 278 10.96 2.26 5.50
N LEU A 279 11.65 3.32 5.06
CA LEU A 279 11.80 4.59 5.81
C LEU A 279 10.87 5.72 5.31
N GLY A 280 11.00 6.92 5.90
CA GLY A 280 10.28 8.12 5.49
C GLY A 280 8.93 8.36 6.19
N LEU A 281 8.29 7.31 6.71
CA LEU A 281 7.10 7.43 7.57
C LEU A 281 7.41 6.85 8.95
N LYS A 282 7.15 7.59 10.04
CA LYS A 282 7.41 7.11 11.40
C LYS A 282 6.31 7.46 12.39
N LEU A 283 5.83 6.46 13.15
CA LEU A 283 4.84 6.65 14.21
C LEU A 283 5.36 7.57 15.33
N VAL A 284 4.46 8.37 15.89
CA VAL A 284 4.64 9.10 17.14
C VAL A 284 3.95 8.32 18.23
N LEU A 285 4.75 7.67 19.08
CA LEU A 285 4.27 6.72 20.08
C LEU A 285 3.70 7.42 21.33
N PRO A 286 2.70 6.81 22.02
CA PRO A 286 2.26 7.28 23.34
C PRO A 286 3.42 7.21 24.35
N THR A 287 3.49 8.20 25.22
CA THR A 287 4.57 8.33 26.23
C THR A 287 4.21 7.76 27.60
N ASN A 288 2.92 7.50 27.84
CA ASN A 288 2.36 7.09 29.13
C ASN A 288 2.13 5.58 29.27
N ARG A 289 2.40 4.78 28.22
CA ARG A 289 2.20 3.32 28.21
C ARG A 289 3.06 2.65 27.14
N ASN A 290 3.24 1.33 27.26
CA ASN A 290 3.92 0.54 26.26
C ASN A 290 3.05 0.42 24.98
N PRO A 291 3.50 0.92 23.82
CA PRO A 291 2.78 0.78 22.55
C PRO A 291 2.99 -0.59 21.87
N ASN A 292 4.03 -1.33 22.27
CA ASN A 292 4.42 -2.59 21.66
C ASN A 292 3.93 -3.78 22.49
N LEU A 293 2.62 -3.98 22.48
CA LEU A 293 1.95 -5.15 23.04
C LEU A 293 1.37 -6.01 21.90
N PRO A 294 1.05 -7.29 22.13
CA PRO A 294 0.36 -8.13 21.15
C PRO A 294 -0.94 -7.48 20.64
N PRO A 295 -1.43 -7.82 19.43
CA PRO A 295 -1.05 -9.01 18.65
C PRO A 295 0.03 -8.81 17.58
N PHE A 296 0.44 -7.58 17.29
CA PHE A 296 1.45 -7.28 16.28
C PHE A 296 2.39 -6.15 16.73
N PHE A 297 3.50 -5.97 16.02
CA PHE A 297 4.48 -4.95 16.36
C PHE A 297 3.85 -3.55 16.36
N LEU A 298 3.95 -2.86 17.51
CA LEU A 298 3.32 -1.55 17.76
C LEU A 298 1.78 -1.55 17.70
N SER A 299 1.11 -2.66 17.99
CA SER A 299 -0.36 -2.75 17.91
C SER A 299 -1.12 -1.81 18.85
N GLN A 300 -0.48 -1.25 19.88
CA GLN A 300 -1.09 -0.25 20.75
C GLN A 300 -0.46 1.14 20.54
N ALA A 301 0.08 1.44 19.36
CA ALA A 301 0.61 2.78 19.04
C ALA A 301 -0.46 3.87 18.92
N THR A 302 -1.73 3.50 18.70
CA THR A 302 -2.84 4.46 18.59
C THR A 302 -3.08 5.21 19.89
N LEU A 303 -3.25 6.53 19.83
CA LEU A 303 -3.64 7.35 20.98
C LEU A 303 -5.12 7.15 21.34
N ARG A 304 -5.41 7.21 22.64
CA ARG A 304 -6.75 7.06 23.23
C ARG A 304 -7.27 8.40 23.72
N GLN A 305 -8.58 8.48 23.97
CA GLN A 305 -9.19 9.66 24.57
C GLN A 305 -8.48 10.07 25.87
N GLY A 306 -8.21 11.36 26.02
CA GLY A 306 -7.46 11.93 27.14
C GLY A 306 -5.94 11.86 26.97
N GLU A 307 -5.41 11.11 26.00
CA GLU A 307 -3.98 11.04 25.72
C GLU A 307 -3.52 12.21 24.83
N SER A 308 -2.23 12.53 24.95
CA SER A 308 -1.59 13.53 24.08
C SER A 308 -0.14 13.17 23.80
N VAL A 309 0.35 13.63 22.65
CA VAL A 309 1.77 13.55 22.26
C VAL A 309 2.26 14.92 21.84
N ILE A 310 3.57 15.13 21.91
CA ILE A 310 4.24 16.30 21.37
C ILE A 310 5.23 15.81 20.32
N THR A 311 5.14 16.34 19.11
CA THR A 311 6.06 16.03 18.01
C THR A 311 6.27 17.27 17.16
N ASN A 312 7.52 17.54 16.77
CA ASN A 312 7.89 18.71 15.95
C ASN A 312 7.28 20.04 16.45
N GLY A 313 7.26 20.26 17.78
CA GLY A 313 6.71 21.48 18.40
C GLY A 313 5.18 21.56 18.48
N VAL A 314 4.46 20.56 17.97
CA VAL A 314 2.98 20.51 17.97
C VAL A 314 2.50 19.54 19.04
N LYS A 315 1.61 19.99 19.93
CA LYS A 315 0.89 19.12 20.86
C LYS A 315 -0.43 18.66 20.26
N ILE A 316 -0.62 17.35 20.20
CA ILE A 316 -1.81 16.69 19.67
C ILE A 316 -2.51 16.00 20.83
N SER A 317 -3.75 16.38 21.12
CA SER A 317 -4.55 15.80 22.21
C SER A 317 -5.83 15.17 21.66
N ILE A 318 -6.16 13.96 22.12
CA ILE A 318 -7.42 13.29 21.79
C ILE A 318 -8.46 13.71 22.82
N LEU A 319 -9.40 14.58 22.44
CA LEU A 319 -10.39 15.11 23.38
C LEU A 319 -11.57 14.16 23.58
N GLU A 320 -12.08 13.60 22.48
CA GLU A 320 -13.25 12.74 22.49
C GLU A 320 -13.10 11.67 21.43
N SER A 321 -13.53 10.45 21.73
CA SER A 321 -13.56 9.34 20.79
C SER A 321 -14.92 8.67 20.83
N GLY A 322 -15.72 8.84 19.78
CA GLY A 322 -17.02 8.19 19.65
C GLY A 322 -16.94 6.65 19.67
N ASN A 323 -18.02 6.03 20.15
CA ASN A 323 -18.25 4.59 20.02
C ASN A 323 -18.80 4.26 18.62
N PHE A 324 -18.58 3.02 18.17
CA PHE A 324 -19.06 2.54 16.88
C PHE A 324 -20.60 2.59 16.82
N GLY A 325 -21.15 3.28 15.81
CA GLY A 325 -22.57 3.21 15.46
C GLY A 325 -23.33 4.53 15.44
N ASP A 326 -23.01 5.50 16.31
CA ASP A 326 -23.86 6.70 16.49
C ASP A 326 -23.18 8.05 16.17
N ASP A 327 -21.85 8.15 16.21
CA ASP A 327 -21.11 9.25 15.58
C ASP A 327 -19.65 8.84 15.45
N ASN A 328 -19.27 8.29 14.29
CA ASN A 328 -17.94 7.73 14.03
C ASN A 328 -16.88 8.83 13.86
N ARG A 329 -16.85 9.85 14.73
CA ARG A 329 -15.90 10.95 14.65
C ARG A 329 -15.04 10.92 15.91
N VAL A 330 -13.79 11.34 15.77
CA VAL A 330 -12.88 11.58 16.90
C VAL A 330 -12.55 13.07 16.93
N LEU A 331 -12.70 13.69 18.10
CA LEU A 331 -12.43 15.10 18.32
C LEU A 331 -11.01 15.27 18.82
N TYR A 332 -10.27 16.12 18.13
CA TYR A 332 -8.89 16.43 18.47
C TYR A 332 -8.74 17.89 18.73
N GLN A 333 -7.78 18.21 19.60
CA GLN A 333 -7.28 19.55 19.74
C GLN A 333 -5.78 19.57 19.46
N LEU A 334 -5.42 20.36 18.46
CA LEU A 334 -4.07 20.83 18.25
C LEU A 334 -3.86 22.06 19.11
N SER A 335 -2.74 22.07 19.83
CA SER A 335 -2.27 23.22 20.58
C SER A 335 -0.77 23.35 20.36
N TYR A 336 -0.28 24.58 20.26
CA TYR A 336 1.14 24.83 20.09
C TYR A 336 1.85 24.63 21.44
N ALA A 337 2.87 23.78 21.47
CA ALA A 337 3.73 23.68 22.64
C ALA A 337 4.80 24.78 22.50
N HIS A 338 4.67 25.86 23.27
CA HIS A 338 5.69 26.92 23.29
C HIS A 338 7.06 26.31 23.60
N HIS A 339 7.91 26.14 22.60
CA HIS A 339 9.37 26.30 22.62
C HIS A 339 9.85 26.60 21.18
N ALA A 340 10.61 27.68 21.05
CA ALA A 340 11.04 28.45 19.87
C ALA A 340 11.13 27.71 18.52
N ILE A 341 10.44 28.24 17.50
CA ILE A 341 10.82 28.09 16.09
C ILE A 341 10.85 29.49 15.47
N GLU A 342 12.03 29.91 15.03
CA GLU A 342 12.24 31.17 14.29
C GLU A 342 11.55 31.14 12.93
N SER A 343 11.03 32.30 12.52
CA SER A 343 10.26 32.51 11.30
C SER A 343 11.07 32.29 10.04
N ILE A 344 10.49 31.66 9.02
CA ILE A 344 10.89 31.90 7.63
C ILE A 344 9.63 32.32 6.85
N ALA A 345 9.66 33.57 6.41
CA ALA A 345 8.67 34.19 5.55
C ALA A 345 9.12 34.13 4.08
N GLY A 346 8.15 33.94 3.18
CA GLY A 346 8.19 34.44 1.81
C GLY A 346 8.49 33.41 0.70
N MET A 347 7.45 33.02 -0.05
CA MET A 347 7.44 33.05 -1.52
C MET A 347 6.07 32.60 -2.07
N SER A 348 5.57 33.30 -3.08
CA SER A 348 4.27 33.10 -3.74
C SER A 348 4.44 32.83 -5.23
N ILE A 349 4.08 31.65 -5.75
CA ILE A 349 3.78 31.35 -7.18
C ILE A 349 2.78 30.15 -7.24
N PRO A 350 1.76 30.14 -8.13
CA PRO A 350 0.57 29.29 -7.97
C PRO A 350 0.67 27.94 -8.73
N ARG A 351 0.38 26.84 -8.05
CA ARG A 351 -0.23 25.57 -8.53
C ARG A 351 -0.81 24.89 -7.28
N VAL A 352 -2.11 24.62 -7.26
CA VAL A 352 -2.84 24.14 -6.07
C VAL A 352 -2.15 22.92 -5.45
N PRO A 353 -1.48 23.02 -4.29
CA PRO A 353 -0.75 21.91 -3.72
C PRO A 353 -1.57 21.26 -2.61
N ARG A 354 -1.69 19.93 -2.64
CA ARG A 354 -2.12 19.07 -1.52
C ARG A 354 -1.45 19.57 -0.23
N CYS A 355 -2.18 20.33 0.60
CA CYS A 355 -1.71 21.03 1.80
C CYS A 355 -0.39 21.84 1.72
N SER A 356 0.08 22.31 0.56
CA SER A 356 1.44 22.93 0.39
C SER A 356 2.64 22.00 0.63
N LEU A 357 2.43 20.68 0.78
CA LEU A 357 3.48 19.69 0.62
C LEU A 357 3.70 19.48 -0.89
N HIS A 358 4.94 19.58 -1.35
CA HIS A 358 5.30 19.18 -2.70
C HIS A 358 5.32 17.65 -2.75
N ILE A 359 4.13 17.05 -2.89
CA ILE A 359 3.97 15.64 -3.25
C ILE A 359 4.25 15.50 -4.75
N SER A 360 5.42 15.96 -5.21
CA SER A 360 5.87 15.80 -6.59
C SER A 360 6.67 14.52 -6.67
N SER A 361 6.06 13.43 -7.17
CA SER A 361 6.71 12.24 -7.79
C SER A 361 7.85 11.52 -7.04
N LEU A 362 8.32 12.01 -5.89
CA LEU A 362 9.45 11.50 -5.12
C LEU A 362 9.08 10.29 -4.27
N GLN A 363 7.81 10.16 -3.88
CA GLN A 363 7.27 8.93 -3.29
C GLN A 363 6.90 7.85 -4.33
N LEU A 364 7.00 8.17 -5.63
CA LEU A 364 6.51 7.33 -6.73
C LEU A 364 7.64 6.66 -7.52
N ILE A 365 8.89 7.01 -7.26
CA ILE A 365 10.05 6.45 -7.96
C ILE A 365 11.16 6.30 -6.93
N HIS A 366 11.33 5.11 -6.37
CA HIS A 366 12.62 4.50 -6.09
C HIS A 366 12.42 3.00 -5.85
N ASN A 367 12.23 2.28 -6.94
CA ASN A 367 12.40 0.84 -6.97
C ASN A 367 13.58 0.55 -7.89
N SER A 368 14.79 0.42 -7.32
CA SER A 368 15.89 -0.32 -7.94
C SER A 368 17.05 -0.52 -6.94
N GLY A 369 17.02 -1.66 -6.24
CA GLY A 369 18.21 -2.42 -5.90
C GLY A 369 18.75 -2.30 -4.48
N GLN A 370 18.23 -3.11 -3.56
CA GLN A 370 19.04 -3.90 -2.63
C GLN A 370 18.29 -5.11 -2.10
#